data_AF-A0A3B9BIU3-F1
#
_entry.id   AF-A0A3B9BIU3-F1
#
_cell.length_a   1.000
_cell.length_b   1.000
_cell.length_c   1.000
_cell.angle_alpha   90.00
_cell.angle_beta   90.00
_cell.angle_gamma   90.00
#
_symmetry.space_group_name_H-M   'P 1'
#
loop_
_entity.id
_entity.type
_entity.pdbx_description
1 polymer ?
#
loop_
_entity_poly.entity_id
_entity_poly.type
_entity_poly.pdbx_seq_one_letter_code
_entity_poly.pdbx_strand_id
1 'polypeptide(L)'
;MDSADLLQLPTVLLPGLAGAIAISADGEYEELDRSAALQRWEAGPLLLCHRGNVARRLSVNANPGMHHLDILELFAFVYPARFVLPTPAGIAAALGLPVPDDQIGLALSLFSAAERMLDGLLDPGYPDREETAQAAQQMLRAGWSWGALVAGRLGSPVSAAGPPGGVGIWRHLAGGG
;
A
#
# COMPACT_ATOMS: atom_id res chain seq x y z
N MET A 1 2.24 12.35 -13.07
CA MET A 1 2.33 10.92 -12.75
C MET A 1 1.67 10.19 -13.90
N ASP A 2 2.45 9.43 -14.65
CA ASP A 2 1.95 8.65 -15.78
C ASP A 2 1.07 7.48 -15.26
N SER A 3 0.20 6.93 -16.08
CA SER A 3 -0.60 5.73 -15.73
C SER A 3 0.30 4.53 -15.41
N ALA A 4 1.51 4.47 -15.97
CA ALA A 4 2.50 3.46 -15.64
C ALA A 4 3.05 3.60 -14.21
N ASP A 5 3.28 4.83 -13.73
CA ASP A 5 3.77 5.10 -12.38
C ASP A 5 2.76 4.70 -11.30
N LEU A 6 1.46 4.83 -11.60
CA LEU A 6 0.35 4.42 -10.72
C LEU A 6 0.29 2.91 -10.48
N LEU A 7 0.97 2.14 -11.33
CA LEU A 7 0.97 0.68 -11.31
C LEU A 7 2.27 0.10 -10.73
N GLN A 8 3.15 0.94 -10.20
CA GLN A 8 4.37 0.53 -9.51
C GLN A 8 4.17 0.54 -7.99
N LEU A 9 4.80 -0.41 -7.30
CA LEU A 9 4.86 -0.38 -5.85
C LEU A 9 5.73 0.80 -5.38
N PRO A 10 5.30 1.53 -4.34
CA PRO A 10 6.15 2.56 -3.73
C PRO A 10 7.27 1.92 -2.91
N THR A 11 8.21 2.75 -2.46
CA THR A 11 9.27 2.32 -1.54
C THR A 11 8.70 1.68 -0.28
N VAL A 12 9.28 0.55 0.14
CA VAL A 12 9.05 -0.03 1.47
C VAL A 12 9.70 0.85 2.52
N LEU A 13 9.04 1.07 3.66
CA LEU A 13 9.68 1.61 4.86
C LEU A 13 9.43 0.69 6.05
N LEU A 14 10.51 0.13 6.61
CA LEU A 14 10.47 -0.77 7.76
C LEU A 14 11.25 -0.16 8.95
N PRO A 15 10.55 0.36 9.98
CA PRO A 15 11.22 0.89 11.17
C PRO A 15 12.00 -0.17 11.95
N GLY A 16 13.23 0.17 12.32
CA GLY A 16 14.10 -0.61 13.21
C GLY A 16 14.18 -0.04 14.62
N LEU A 17 15.21 -0.44 15.37
CA LEU A 17 15.44 0.07 16.72
C LEU A 17 15.95 1.52 16.73
N ALA A 18 16.86 1.87 15.79
CA ALA A 18 17.54 3.17 15.75
C ALA A 18 17.15 4.04 14.53
N GLY A 19 16.32 3.53 13.63
CA GLY A 19 16.09 4.14 12.32
C GLY A 19 15.07 3.35 11.50
N ALA A 20 15.27 3.26 10.20
CA ALA A 20 14.45 2.43 9.31
C ALA A 20 15.28 1.86 8.15
N ILE A 21 14.80 0.77 7.55
CA ILE A 21 15.24 0.33 6.22
C ILE A 21 14.24 0.85 5.20
N ALA A 22 14.74 1.46 4.13
CA ALA A 22 13.96 1.78 2.95
C ALA A 22 14.39 0.88 1.78
N ILE A 23 13.44 0.34 1.02
CA ILE A 23 13.70 -0.43 -0.20
C ILE A 23 12.96 0.23 -1.36
N SER A 24 13.68 0.74 -2.36
CA SER A 24 13.08 1.30 -3.58
C SER A 24 12.53 0.21 -4.51
N ALA A 25 11.76 0.62 -5.52
CA ALA A 25 11.10 -0.32 -6.44
C ALA A 25 12.08 -1.11 -7.34
N ASP A 26 13.30 -0.59 -7.53
CA ASP A 26 14.42 -1.27 -8.22
C ASP A 26 15.22 -2.19 -7.28
N GLY A 27 14.86 -2.26 -6.00
CA GLY A 27 15.48 -3.16 -5.02
C GLY A 27 16.71 -2.60 -4.32
N GLU A 28 17.07 -1.33 -4.54
CA GLU A 28 18.12 -0.68 -3.72
C GLU A 28 17.62 -0.48 -2.28
N TYR A 29 18.52 -0.70 -1.32
CA TYR A 29 18.23 -0.49 0.09
C TYR A 29 19.02 0.68 0.67
N GLU A 30 18.40 1.37 1.63
CA GLU A 30 18.99 2.46 2.38
C GLU A 30 18.71 2.28 3.87
N GLU A 31 19.75 2.44 4.70
CA GLU A 31 19.60 2.58 6.14
C GLU A 31 19.37 4.04 6.49
N LEU A 32 18.19 4.34 7.01
CA LEU A 32 17.77 5.68 7.38
C LEU A 32 17.94 5.88 8.87
N ASP A 33 18.50 7.01 9.26
CA ASP A 33 18.32 7.51 10.62
C ASP A 33 16.86 7.93 10.86
N ARG A 34 16.55 8.29 12.10
CA ARG A 34 15.19 8.70 12.48
C ARG A 34 14.69 9.93 11.72
N SER A 35 15.55 10.92 11.45
CA SER A 35 15.16 12.14 10.75
C SER A 35 14.84 11.84 9.29
N ALA A 36 15.68 11.06 8.61
CA ALA A 36 15.47 10.66 7.23
C ALA A 36 14.23 9.76 7.08
N ALA A 37 13.99 8.85 8.04
CA ALA A 37 12.76 8.04 8.07
C ALA A 37 11.48 8.90 8.20
N LEU A 38 11.53 9.97 9.00
CA LEU A 38 10.43 10.93 9.12
C LEU A 38 10.20 11.71 7.83
N GLN A 39 11.27 12.20 7.20
CA GLN A 39 11.18 12.88 5.91
C GLN A 39 10.57 11.96 4.84
N ARG A 40 10.95 10.67 4.84
CA ARG A 40 10.40 9.67 3.92
C ARG A 40 8.91 9.42 4.17
N TRP A 41 8.51 9.33 5.43
CA TRP A 41 7.11 9.22 5.84
C TRP A 41 6.28 10.41 5.34
N GLU A 42 6.75 11.63 5.56
CA GLU A 42 6.04 12.84 5.14
C GLU A 42 5.95 12.99 3.62
N ALA A 43 6.98 12.56 2.89
CA ALA A 43 7.00 12.60 1.43
C ALA A 43 5.94 11.67 0.82
N GLY A 44 5.92 10.39 1.21
CA GLY A 44 4.98 9.38 0.72
C GLY A 44 4.85 9.26 -0.82
N PRO A 45 3.97 8.37 -1.33
CA PRO A 45 3.43 7.20 -0.64
C PRO A 45 4.51 6.17 -0.29
N LEU A 46 4.21 5.25 0.63
CA LEU A 46 5.13 4.18 1.09
C LEU A 46 4.39 2.86 1.22
N LEU A 47 5.08 1.75 1.01
CA LEU A 47 4.62 0.41 1.35
C LEU A 47 5.03 0.10 2.80
N LEU A 48 4.03 -0.15 3.64
CA LEU A 48 4.19 -0.33 5.08
C LEU A 48 3.62 -1.68 5.53
N CYS A 49 4.17 -2.20 6.62
CA CYS A 49 3.53 -3.26 7.39
C CYS A 49 2.92 -2.68 8.66
N HIS A 50 1.59 -2.62 8.73
CA HIS A 50 0.87 -2.06 9.87
C HIS A 50 1.16 -0.56 10.07
N ARG A 51 0.51 0.30 9.28
CA ARG A 51 0.67 1.76 9.26
C ARG A 51 0.61 2.39 10.65
N GLY A 52 -0.35 1.99 11.48
CA GLY A 52 -0.46 2.48 12.86
C GLY A 52 0.75 2.14 13.74
N ASN A 53 1.35 0.95 13.56
CA ASN A 53 2.56 0.55 14.27
C ASN A 53 3.77 1.36 13.80
N VAL A 54 3.90 1.55 12.48
CA VAL A 54 4.95 2.38 11.87
C VAL A 54 4.88 3.82 12.38
N ALA A 55 3.70 4.44 12.32
CA ALA A 55 3.48 5.80 12.81
C ALA A 55 3.88 5.94 14.29
N ARG A 56 3.49 4.99 15.13
CA ARG A 56 3.87 4.95 16.54
C ARG A 56 5.38 4.86 16.75
N ARG A 57 6.09 4.02 15.96
CA ARG A 57 7.57 3.88 16.05
C ARG A 57 8.30 5.15 15.62
N LEU A 58 7.77 5.84 14.61
CA LEU A 58 8.27 7.14 14.16
C LEU A 58 7.79 8.31 15.06
N SER A 59 6.90 8.06 16.02
CA SER A 59 6.27 9.08 16.88
C SER A 59 5.56 10.17 16.10
N VAL A 60 4.86 9.77 15.03
CA VAL A 60 3.99 10.61 14.21
C VAL A 60 2.55 10.12 14.31
N ASN A 61 1.61 11.00 13.97
CA ASN A 61 0.21 10.61 13.85
C ASN A 61 -0.03 10.00 12.47
N ALA A 62 -0.72 8.85 12.43
CA ALA A 62 -1.27 8.32 11.20
C ALA A 62 -2.44 9.24 10.76
N ASN A 63 -2.15 10.26 9.97
CA ASN A 63 -3.17 11.18 9.47
C ASN A 63 -4.01 10.47 8.38
N PRO A 64 -5.35 10.49 8.46
CA PRO A 64 -6.24 9.90 7.44
C PRO A 64 -6.00 10.41 6.01
N GLY A 65 -5.40 11.59 5.83
CA GLY A 65 -5.04 12.14 4.51
C GLY A 65 -3.76 11.54 3.89
N MET A 66 -3.03 10.67 4.59
CA MET A 66 -1.81 10.06 4.07
C MET A 66 -2.09 8.77 3.31
N HIS A 67 -1.72 8.76 2.03
CA HIS A 67 -1.95 7.65 1.10
C HIS A 67 -0.83 6.60 1.14
N HIS A 68 -0.39 6.19 2.33
CA HIS A 68 0.51 5.03 2.45
C HIS A 68 -0.26 3.73 2.20
N LEU A 69 0.42 2.77 1.59
CA LEU A 69 -0.09 1.45 1.28
C LEU A 69 0.25 0.52 2.45
N ASP A 70 -0.75 0.14 3.24
CA ASP A 70 -0.58 -0.88 4.28
C ASP A 70 -0.81 -2.26 3.66
N ILE A 71 0.22 -3.11 3.68
CA ILE A 71 0.16 -4.46 3.11
C ILE A 71 -0.94 -5.33 3.75
N LEU A 72 -1.35 -5.03 4.99
CA LEU A 72 -2.44 -5.74 5.65
C LEU A 72 -3.80 -5.44 5.01
N GLU A 73 -3.98 -4.24 4.46
CA GLU A 73 -5.18 -3.89 3.69
C GLU A 73 -5.22 -4.67 2.37
N LEU A 74 -4.06 -4.81 1.68
CA LEU A 74 -3.96 -5.66 0.48
C LEU A 74 -4.23 -7.13 0.81
N PHE A 75 -3.62 -7.66 1.88
CA PHE A 75 -3.83 -9.03 2.30
C PHE A 75 -5.31 -9.31 2.60
N ALA A 76 -5.98 -8.41 3.35
CA ALA A 76 -7.40 -8.55 3.67
C ALA A 76 -8.30 -8.52 2.41
N PHE A 77 -7.90 -7.78 1.38
CA PHE A 77 -8.61 -7.73 0.11
C PHE A 77 -8.42 -9.03 -0.71
N VAL A 78 -7.17 -9.48 -0.87
CA VAL A 78 -6.84 -10.65 -1.70
C VAL A 78 -7.23 -11.97 -1.02
N TYR A 79 -7.21 -12.01 0.31
CA TYR A 79 -7.51 -13.19 1.11
C TYR A 79 -8.59 -12.90 2.14
N PRO A 80 -9.85 -12.66 1.69
CA PRO A 80 -10.94 -12.34 2.59
C PRO A 80 -11.14 -13.45 3.62
N ALA A 81 -11.47 -13.05 4.86
CA ALA A 81 -11.67 -13.94 6.01
C ALA A 81 -10.46 -14.80 6.42
N ARG A 82 -9.24 -14.47 5.98
CA ARG A 82 -8.00 -15.10 6.46
C ARG A 82 -7.28 -14.21 7.45
N PHE A 83 -6.86 -14.80 8.58
CA PHE A 83 -6.05 -14.11 9.58
C PHE A 83 -4.56 -14.13 9.18
N VAL A 84 -3.83 -13.05 9.47
CA VAL A 84 -2.38 -12.95 9.32
C VAL A 84 -1.78 -12.20 10.50
N LEU A 85 -0.59 -12.61 10.93
CA LEU A 85 0.16 -11.85 11.91
C LEU A 85 0.61 -10.53 11.28
N PRO A 86 0.44 -9.37 11.95
CA PRO A 86 0.70 -8.06 11.36
C PRO A 86 2.19 -7.68 11.41
N THR A 87 3.04 -8.59 10.93
CA THR A 87 4.49 -8.46 10.88
C THR A 87 5.01 -8.92 9.52
N PRO A 88 6.18 -8.43 9.05
CA PRO A 88 6.74 -8.88 7.78
C PRO A 88 6.93 -10.41 7.73
N ALA A 89 7.51 -10.98 8.79
CA ALA A 89 7.67 -12.43 8.92
C ALA A 89 6.32 -13.18 8.91
N GLY A 90 5.30 -12.63 9.57
CA GLY A 90 3.96 -13.19 9.62
C GLY A 90 3.28 -13.25 8.26
N ILE A 91 3.42 -12.18 7.48
CA ILE A 91 2.91 -12.08 6.11
C ILE A 91 3.68 -13.05 5.19
N ALA A 92 5.02 -13.04 5.25
CA ALA A 92 5.85 -13.96 4.47
C ALA A 92 5.45 -15.43 4.73
N ALA A 93 5.30 -15.81 5.99
CA ALA A 93 4.85 -17.16 6.37
C ALA A 93 3.45 -17.49 5.83
N ALA A 94 2.49 -16.56 5.92
CA ALA A 94 1.13 -16.77 5.42
C ALA A 94 1.04 -16.92 3.89
N LEU A 95 2.04 -16.39 3.16
CA LEU A 95 2.17 -16.50 1.71
C LEU A 95 3.10 -17.66 1.27
N GLY A 96 3.68 -18.41 2.22
CA GLY A 96 4.64 -19.46 1.92
C GLY A 96 5.96 -18.94 1.32
N LEU A 97 6.33 -17.70 1.62
CA LEU A 97 7.61 -17.10 1.22
C LEU A 97 8.70 -17.43 2.25
N PRO A 98 10.00 -17.39 1.87
CA PRO A 98 11.09 -17.45 2.84
C PRO A 98 10.91 -16.37 3.93
N VAL A 99 11.12 -16.75 5.18
CA VAL A 99 11.02 -15.85 6.34
C VAL A 99 12.43 -15.43 6.75
N PRO A 100 12.83 -14.17 6.50
CA PRO A 100 14.17 -13.70 6.84
C PRO A 100 14.30 -13.46 8.35
N ASP A 101 15.52 -13.55 8.86
CA ASP A 101 15.87 -13.31 10.27
C ASP A 101 16.56 -11.95 10.49
N ASP A 102 16.97 -11.26 9.42
CA ASP A 102 17.53 -9.92 9.45
C ASP A 102 16.54 -8.83 8.97
N GLN A 103 16.83 -7.58 9.32
CA GLN A 103 15.93 -6.46 9.06
C GLN A 103 15.81 -6.09 7.56
N ILE A 104 16.89 -6.22 6.79
CA ILE A 104 16.89 -5.91 5.35
C ILE A 104 16.06 -6.95 4.61
N GLY A 105 16.29 -8.23 4.92
CA GLY A 105 15.50 -9.34 4.43
C GLY A 105 14.01 -9.16 4.74
N LEU A 106 13.66 -8.79 5.97
CA LEU A 106 12.27 -8.52 6.34
C LEU A 106 11.67 -7.38 5.50
N ALA A 107 12.41 -6.32 5.21
CA ALA A 107 11.94 -5.23 4.35
C ALA A 107 11.74 -5.68 2.89
N LEU A 108 12.70 -6.42 2.34
CA LEU A 108 12.60 -7.03 1.01
C LEU A 108 11.40 -7.99 0.91
N SER A 109 11.13 -8.77 1.96
CA SER A 109 10.00 -9.70 1.99
C SER A 109 8.65 -8.99 1.89
N LEU A 110 8.53 -7.74 2.36
CA LEU A 110 7.31 -6.95 2.19
C LEU A 110 7.06 -6.60 0.72
N PHE A 111 8.13 -6.20 0.02
CA PHE A 111 8.05 -5.94 -1.41
C PHE A 111 7.64 -7.21 -2.16
N SER A 112 8.33 -8.32 -1.92
CA SER A 112 8.00 -9.62 -2.55
C SER A 112 6.61 -10.12 -2.22
N ALA A 113 6.13 -9.88 -0.99
CA ALA A 113 4.78 -10.26 -0.57
C ALA A 113 3.71 -9.44 -1.30
N ALA A 114 3.90 -8.14 -1.45
CA ALA A 114 2.99 -7.28 -2.19
C ALA A 114 2.94 -7.68 -3.68
N GLU A 115 4.09 -7.85 -4.33
CA GLU A 115 4.16 -8.35 -5.71
C GLU A 115 3.46 -9.71 -5.85
N ARG A 116 3.75 -10.68 -4.97
CA ARG A 116 3.11 -12.01 -5.03
C ARG A 116 1.58 -11.92 -4.99
N MET A 117 1.03 -11.06 -4.14
CA MET A 117 -0.42 -10.88 -4.05
C MET A 117 -0.99 -10.20 -5.30
N LEU A 118 -0.32 -9.16 -5.81
CA LEU A 118 -0.73 -8.47 -7.03
C LEU A 118 -0.63 -9.37 -8.27
N ASP A 119 0.43 -10.16 -8.41
CA ASP A 119 0.62 -11.12 -9.49
C ASP A 119 -0.47 -12.20 -9.48
N GLY A 120 -0.89 -12.64 -8.30
CA GLY A 120 -2.02 -13.57 -8.16
C GLY A 120 -3.32 -13.03 -8.77
N LEU A 121 -3.51 -11.71 -8.76
CA LEU A 121 -4.67 -11.06 -9.40
C LEU A 121 -4.57 -11.00 -10.92
N LEU A 122 -3.43 -11.33 -11.53
CA LEU A 122 -3.31 -11.43 -12.99
C LEU A 122 -3.86 -12.75 -13.53
N ASP A 123 -4.07 -13.77 -12.69
CA ASP A 123 -4.57 -15.09 -13.10
C ASP A 123 -5.98 -14.98 -13.72
N PRO A 124 -6.18 -15.36 -15.00
CA PRO A 124 -7.51 -15.41 -15.61
C PRO A 124 -8.49 -16.32 -14.86
N GLY A 125 -7.99 -17.31 -14.11
CA GLY A 125 -8.75 -18.21 -13.26
C GLY A 125 -8.99 -17.70 -11.84
N TYR A 126 -8.66 -16.44 -11.51
CA TYR A 126 -8.91 -15.87 -10.20
C TYR A 126 -10.42 -15.95 -9.86
N PRO A 127 -10.81 -16.48 -8.69
CA PRO A 127 -12.22 -16.61 -8.31
C PRO A 127 -12.95 -15.26 -8.29
N ASP A 128 -14.20 -15.22 -8.76
CA ASP A 128 -15.05 -14.02 -8.73
C ASP A 128 -14.33 -12.76 -9.27
N ARG A 129 -13.55 -12.94 -10.34
CA ARG A 129 -12.64 -11.92 -10.90
C ARG A 129 -13.37 -10.63 -11.24
N GLU A 130 -14.55 -10.74 -11.83
CA GLU A 130 -15.35 -9.58 -12.23
C GLU A 130 -15.89 -8.83 -11.01
N GLU A 131 -16.45 -9.53 -10.02
CA GLU A 131 -16.90 -8.92 -8.77
C GLU A 131 -15.74 -8.27 -8.01
N THR A 132 -14.59 -8.93 -7.96
CA THR A 132 -13.36 -8.42 -7.33
C THR A 132 -12.90 -7.14 -8.03
N ALA A 133 -12.96 -7.10 -9.36
CA ALA A 133 -12.60 -5.92 -10.15
C ALA A 133 -13.54 -4.75 -9.88
N GLN A 134 -14.85 -5.01 -9.80
CA GLN A 134 -15.85 -4.00 -9.45
C GLN A 134 -15.64 -3.46 -8.02
N ALA A 135 -15.32 -4.33 -7.06
CA ALA A 135 -15.00 -3.94 -5.69
C ALA A 135 -13.75 -3.05 -5.63
N ALA A 136 -12.67 -3.44 -6.31
CA ALA A 136 -11.44 -2.65 -6.41
C ALA A 136 -11.70 -1.26 -7.00
N GLN A 137 -12.52 -1.17 -8.05
CA GLN A 137 -12.93 0.10 -8.66
C GLN A 137 -13.76 0.98 -7.72
N GLN A 138 -14.68 0.39 -6.95
CA GLN A 138 -15.45 1.13 -5.94
C GLN A 138 -14.55 1.66 -4.83
N MET A 139 -13.62 0.85 -4.34
CA MET A 139 -12.66 1.24 -3.30
C MET A 139 -11.65 2.29 -3.81
N LEU A 140 -11.22 2.19 -5.07
CA LEU A 140 -10.41 3.22 -5.74
C LEU A 140 -11.15 4.57 -5.75
N ARG A 141 -12.42 4.58 -6.15
CA ARG A 141 -13.29 5.77 -6.10
C ARG A 141 -13.60 6.24 -4.67
N ALA A 142 -13.30 5.44 -3.66
CA ALA A 142 -13.38 5.81 -2.24
C ALA A 142 -12.00 6.22 -1.67
N GLY A 143 -10.96 6.29 -2.49
CA GLY A 143 -9.63 6.76 -2.10
C GLY A 143 -8.72 5.68 -1.49
N TRP A 144 -9.07 4.40 -1.64
CA TRP A 144 -8.24 3.30 -1.15
C TRP A 144 -6.89 3.27 -1.88
N SER A 145 -5.79 3.28 -1.14
CA SER A 145 -4.44 3.49 -1.69
C SER A 145 -3.95 2.35 -2.59
N TRP A 146 -4.50 1.14 -2.44
CA TRP A 146 -4.21 0.00 -3.31
C TRP A 146 -5.09 -0.07 -4.56
N GLY A 147 -6.17 0.72 -4.63
CA GLY A 147 -7.23 0.55 -5.62
C GLY A 147 -6.74 0.58 -7.07
N ALA A 148 -5.79 1.47 -7.40
CA ALA A 148 -5.22 1.58 -8.74
C ALA A 148 -4.40 0.34 -9.12
N LEU A 149 -3.51 -0.11 -8.23
CA LEU A 149 -2.69 -1.31 -8.42
C LEU A 149 -3.56 -2.54 -8.61
N VAL A 150 -4.50 -2.77 -7.70
CA VAL A 150 -5.42 -3.93 -7.73
C VAL A 150 -6.29 -3.90 -8.99
N ALA A 151 -6.95 -2.78 -9.29
CA ALA A 151 -7.80 -2.65 -10.46
C ALA A 151 -7.01 -2.86 -11.77
N GLY A 152 -5.78 -2.34 -11.84
CA GLY A 152 -4.89 -2.52 -12.98
C GLY A 152 -4.54 -3.99 -13.23
N ARG A 153 -4.20 -4.76 -12.19
CA ARG A 153 -3.93 -6.21 -12.32
C ARG A 153 -5.18 -7.02 -12.68
N LEU A 154 -6.35 -6.55 -12.28
CA LEU A 154 -7.61 -7.16 -12.68
C LEU A 154 -8.04 -6.81 -14.12
N GLY A 155 -7.27 -5.97 -14.83
CA GLY A 155 -7.57 -5.53 -16.20
C GLY A 155 -8.64 -4.44 -16.28
N SER A 156 -8.99 -3.82 -15.15
CA SER A 156 -9.93 -2.71 -15.12
C SER A 156 -9.25 -1.38 -15.44
N PRO A 157 -9.96 -0.43 -16.08
CA PRO A 157 -9.40 0.87 -16.43
C PRO A 157 -9.03 1.64 -15.16
N VAL A 158 -7.77 2.06 -15.08
CA VAL A 158 -7.29 2.95 -14.01
C VAL A 158 -7.26 4.36 -14.59
N SER A 159 -8.17 5.22 -14.12
CA SER A 159 -8.08 6.65 -14.35
C SER A 159 -7.71 7.31 -13.04
N ALA A 160 -6.73 8.21 -13.08
CA ALA A 160 -6.37 9.06 -11.96
C ALA A 160 -7.47 10.10 -11.69
N ALA A 161 -8.70 9.67 -11.43
CA ALA A 161 -9.64 10.51 -10.71
C ALA A 161 -9.05 10.69 -9.31
N GLY A 162 -8.59 11.90 -9.01
CA GLY A 162 -7.92 12.23 -7.75
C GLY A 162 -8.72 11.79 -6.52
N PRO A 163 -8.08 11.72 -5.35
CA PRO A 163 -8.70 11.21 -4.13
C PRO A 163 -10.06 11.90 -3.87
N PRO A 164 -11.07 11.17 -3.36
CA PRO A 164 -12.35 11.76 -2.99
C PRO A 164 -12.12 12.54 -1.71
N GLY A 165 -11.77 13.81 -1.89
CA GLY A 165 -11.38 14.69 -0.79
C GLY A 165 -11.01 16.12 -1.21
N GLY A 166 -10.97 16.43 -2.51
CA GLY A 166 -10.78 17.79 -3.02
C GLY A 166 -12.09 18.41 -3.48
N VAL A 167 -12.73 19.21 -2.60
CA VAL A 167 -13.64 20.33 -2.90
C VAL A 167 -14.51 20.21 -4.17
N GLY A 168 -15.74 19.70 -4.05
CA GLY A 168 -16.68 19.68 -5.17
C GLY A 168 -18.18 19.69 -4.87
N ILE A 169 -18.63 19.79 -3.60
CA ILE A 169 -20.06 19.61 -3.25
C ILE A 169 -20.74 20.88 -2.68
N TRP A 170 -20.01 21.98 -2.46
CA TRP A 170 -20.61 23.23 -1.94
C TRP A 170 -20.48 24.44 -2.88
N ARG A 171 -20.95 24.32 -4.13
CA ARG A 171 -21.01 25.48 -5.05
C ARG A 171 -22.35 25.65 -5.77
N HIS A 172 -23.45 25.38 -5.08
CA HIS A 172 -24.80 25.72 -5.57
C HIS A 172 -25.74 26.39 -4.56
N LEU A 173 -25.24 26.91 -3.43
CA LEU A 173 -26.08 27.68 -2.48
C LEU A 173 -25.57 29.09 -2.17
N ALA A 174 -24.79 29.70 -3.06
CA ALA A 174 -24.48 31.13 -2.98
C ALA A 174 -24.61 31.76 -4.38
N GLY A 175 -25.85 32.10 -4.73
CA GLY A 175 -26.19 32.71 -6.01
C GLY A 175 -27.70 32.94 -6.14
N GLY A 176 -28.33 33.41 -5.06
CA GLY A 176 -29.72 33.86 -5.03
C GLY A 176 -29.77 35.11 -4.18
N GLY A 177 -29.88 36.26 -4.84
CA GLY A 177 -29.87 37.61 -4.29
C GLY A 177 -29.63 38.61 -5.40
#